data_AF-A0A6V7JKL4-F1
#
_entry.id   AF-A0A6V7JKL4-F1
#
_cell.length_a   1.000
_cell.length_b   1.000
_cell.length_c   1.000
_cell.angle_alpha   90.00
_cell.angle_beta   90.00
_cell.angle_gamma   90.00
#
_symmetry.space_group_name_H-M   'P 1'
#
loop_
_entity.id
_entity.type
_entity.pdbx_description
1 polymer ?
#
loop_
_entity_poly.entity_id
_entity_poly.type
_entity_poly.pdbx_seq_one_letter_code
_entity_poly.pdbx_strand_id
1 'polypeptide(L)' 'TQGKADTINLEQLITFLNEKQRDPTLNEILYPLYDERRTLEIINDYEQTEAARNQ' A
#
# COMPACT_ATOMS: atom_id res chain seq x y z
N THR A 1 3.22 -1.34 -21.92
CA THR A 1 3.69 -0.35 -20.92
C THR A 1 5.17 -0.56 -20.68
N GLN A 2 6.03 0.17 -21.40
CA GLN A 2 7.47 0.08 -21.15
C GLN A 2 7.80 0.83 -19.85
N GLY A 3 8.48 0.16 -18.91
CA GLY A 3 8.99 0.78 -17.67
C GLY A 3 8.23 0.48 -16.37
N LYS A 4 7.26 -0.45 -16.36
CA LYS A 4 6.65 -0.90 -15.10
C LYS A 4 7.48 -2.05 -14.51
N ALA A 5 7.93 -1.90 -13.28
CA ALA A 5 8.42 -3.02 -12.49
C ALA A 5 7.28 -4.01 -12.23
N ASP A 6 7.61 -5.29 -12.13
CA ASP A 6 6.63 -6.35 -11.85
C ASP A 6 6.07 -6.28 -10.42
N THR A 7 6.75 -5.55 -9.53
CA THR A 7 6.35 -5.30 -8.15
C THR A 7 6.30 -3.81 -7.85
N ILE A 8 5.63 -3.46 -6.74
CA ILE A 8 5.68 -2.13 -6.14
C ILE A 8 6.32 -2.25 -4.76
N ASN A 9 7.03 -1.21 -4.34
CA ASN A 9 7.58 -1.14 -3.00
C ASN A 9 6.54 -0.61 -1.99
N LEU A 10 6.89 -0.67 -0.70
CA LEU A 10 6.02 -0.26 0.41
C LEU A 10 5.53 1.19 0.27
N GLU A 11 6.42 2.13 -0.07
CA GLU A 11 6.10 3.55 -0.22
C GLU A 11 5.11 3.81 -1.37
N GLN A 12 5.29 3.11 -2.49
CA GLN A 12 4.38 3.16 -3.63
C GLN A 12 2.99 2.65 -3.26
N LEU A 13 2.90 1.57 -2.46
CA LEU A 13 1.63 1.04 -1.99
C LEU A 13 0.94 2.01 -1.01
N ILE A 14 1.69 2.61 -0.06
CA ILE A 14 1.16 3.63 0.86
C ILE A 14 0.58 4.82 0.07
N THR A 15 1.36 5.33 -0.89
CA THR A 15 0.95 6.46 -1.74
C THR A 15 -0.31 6.10 -2.53
N PHE A 16 -0.35 4.91 -3.12
CA PHE A 16 -1.52 4.43 -3.85
C PHE A 16 -2.77 4.35 -2.95
N LEU A 17 -2.65 3.77 -1.75
CA LEU A 17 -3.76 3.64 -0.81
C LEU A 17 -4.29 5.01 -0.37
N ASN A 18 -3.39 5.96 -0.06
CA ASN A 18 -3.77 7.26 0.48
C ASN A 18 -4.23 8.26 -0.58
N GLU A 19 -3.68 8.21 -1.81
CA GLU A 19 -3.99 9.21 -2.85
C GLU A 19 -4.97 8.72 -3.92
N LYS A 20 -5.02 7.41 -4.20
CA LYS A 20 -5.82 6.86 -5.30
C LYS A 20 -7.02 6.04 -4.82
N GLN A 21 -6.89 5.36 -3.68
CA GLN A 21 -7.97 4.52 -3.14
C GLN A 21 -8.78 5.21 -2.03
N ARG A 22 -8.24 6.25 -1.39
CA ARG A 22 -8.94 7.00 -0.34
C ARG A 22 -10.07 7.84 -0.93
N ASP A 23 -11.22 7.84 -0.26
CA ASP A 23 -12.28 8.83 -0.51
C ASP A 23 -11.85 10.20 0.05
N PRO A 24 -11.69 11.24 -0.80
CA PRO A 24 -11.20 12.55 -0.38
C PRO A 24 -12.16 13.33 0.52
N THR A 25 -13.42 12.89 0.63
CA THR A 25 -14.41 13.52 1.51
C THR A 25 -14.31 13.07 2.97
N LEU A 26 -13.53 12.02 3.25
CA LEU A 26 -13.36 11.47 4.61
C LEU A 26 -12.39 12.29 5.46
N ASN A 27 -12.81 12.60 6.69
CA ASN A 27 -11.98 13.30 7.67
C ASN A 27 -10.76 12.45 8.08
N GLU A 28 -9.57 13.05 8.03
CA GLU A 28 -8.30 12.34 8.32
C GLU A 28 -8.11 11.97 9.80
N ILE A 29 -8.76 12.67 10.73
CA ILE A 29 -8.70 12.33 12.16
C ILE A 29 -9.58 11.10 12.44
N LEU A 30 -10.78 11.06 11.85
CA LEU A 30 -11.72 9.94 12.03
C LEU A 30 -11.32 8.71 11.20
N TYR A 31 -10.68 8.93 10.05
CA TYR A 31 -10.22 7.90 9.13
C TYR A 31 -8.74 8.14 8.81
N PRO A 32 -7.82 7.70 9.68
CA PRO A 32 -6.39 7.91 9.51
C PRO A 32 -5.87 7.42 8.16
N LEU A 33 -4.78 8.02 7.70
CA LEU A 33 -4.04 7.55 6.53
C LEU A 33 -3.34 6.23 6.84
N TYR A 34 -3.09 5.44 5.81
CA TYR A 34 -2.27 4.23 5.92
C TYR A 34 -0.82 4.63 6.17
N ASP A 35 -0.21 3.98 7.16
CA ASP A 35 1.21 4.08 7.49
C ASP A 35 1.96 2.79 7.12
N GLU A 36 3.27 2.76 7.35
CA GLU A 36 4.11 1.59 7.07
C GLU A 36 3.63 0.34 7.81
N ARG A 37 3.30 0.48 9.11
CA ARG A 37 2.89 -0.65 9.94
C ARG A 37 1.62 -1.30 9.39
N ARG A 38 0.59 -0.49 9.12
CA ARG A 38 -0.68 -1.00 8.60
C ARG A 38 -0.52 -1.59 7.20
N THR A 39 0.33 -0.99 6.37
CA THR A 39 0.58 -1.49 5.02
C THR A 39 1.35 -2.82 5.03
N LEU A 40 2.29 -2.99 5.96
CA LEU A 40 2.98 -4.27 6.17
C LEU A 40 2.04 -5.38 6.63
N GLU A 41 1.07 -5.08 7.51
CA GLU A 41 0.02 -6.05 7.88
C GLU A 41 -0.75 -6.55 6.64
N ILE A 42 -1.13 -5.64 5.74
CA ILE A 42 -1.81 -5.99 4.48
C ILE A 42 -0.92 -6.88 3.60
N ILE A 43 0.35 -6.53 3.41
CA ILE A 43 1.27 -7.36 2.61
C ILE A 43 1.42 -8.75 3.23
N ASN A 44 1.54 -8.84 4.56
CA ASN A 44 1.67 -10.12 5.26
C ASN A 44 0.42 -11.00 5.12
N ASP A 45 -0.77 -10.38 5.12
CA ASP A 45 -2.04 -11.10 5.01
C ASP A 45 -2.33 -11.59 3.59
N TYR A 46 -1.93 -10.83 2.56
CA TYR A 46 -2.36 -11.09 1.17
C TYR A 46 -1.26 -11.57 0.23
N GLU A 47 0.00 -11.30 0.51
CA GLU A 47 1.08 -11.71 -0.38
C GLU A 47 1.37 -13.21 -0.21
N GLN A 48 1.21 -13.98 -1.29
CA GLN A 48 1.20 -15.44 -1.23
C GLN A 48 2.61 -16.05 -1.19
N THR A 49 3.60 -15.33 -1.72
CA THR A 49 4.96 -15.84 -1.84
C THR A 49 5.91 -15.06 -0.93
N GLU A 50 6.83 -15.78 -0.27
CA GLU A 50 7.86 -15.15 0.56
C GLU A 50 8.79 -14.26 -0.27
N ALA A 51 9.03 -14.63 -1.54
CA ALA A 51 9.85 -13.84 -2.44
C ALA A 51 9.27 -12.44 -2.67
N ALA A 52 7.95 -12.34 -2.90
CA ALA A 52 7.29 -11.05 -3.10
C ALA A 52 7.15 -10.25 -1.80
N ARG A 53 7.00 -10.92 -0.65
CA ARG A 53 6.92 -10.25 0.67
C ARG A 53 8.23 -9.60 1.11
N ASN A 54 9.37 -10.20 0.73
CA ASN A 54 10.71 -9.77 1.15
C ASN A 54 11.41 -8.86 0.13
N GLN A 55 10.69 -8.40 -0.90
CA GLN A 55 11.22 -7.57 -1.98
C GLN A 55 11.06 -6.08 -1.69
#